data_AF-A0A482YVB9-F1
#
_entry.id   AF-A0A482YVB9-F1
#
_cell.length_a   1.000
_cell.length_b   1.000
_cell.length_c   1.000
_cell.angle_alpha   90.00
_cell.angle_beta   90.00
_cell.angle_gamma   90.00
#
_symmetry.space_group_name_H-M   'P 1'
#
loop_
_entity.id
_entity.type
_entity.pdbx_description
1 polymer ?
#
loop_
_entity_poly.entity_id
_entity_poly.type
_entity_poly.pdbx_seq_one_letter_code
_entity_poly.pdbx_strand_id
1 'polypeptide(L)' 'MATTESSVIFDSAIKVDWTRDVFDRLIVAQAMADKAELITKDGNILKHYNKAVW' A
#
# COMPACT_ATOMS: atom_id res chain seq x y z
N MET A 1 20.48 2.31 -15.55
CA MET A 1 19.99 1.26 -14.64
C MET A 1 18.50 1.46 -14.53
N ALA A 2 17.70 0.54 -15.06
CA ALA A 2 16.25 0.58 -14.85
C ALA A 2 16.01 0.26 -13.38
N THR A 3 15.57 1.24 -12.59
CA THR A 3 15.07 1.00 -11.24
C THR A 3 13.81 0.15 -11.38
N THR A 4 13.97 -1.13 -11.06
CA THR A 4 12.95 -2.16 -11.09
C THR A 4 11.66 -1.66 -10.43
N GLU A 5 10.56 -1.57 -11.17
CA GLU A 5 9.21 -1.14 -10.70
C GLU A 5 8.86 -1.71 -9.31
N SER A 6 9.27 -2.96 -9.06
CA SER A 6 9.03 -3.65 -7.79
C SER A 6 9.77 -3.05 -6.57
N SER A 7 10.95 -2.45 -6.73
CA SER A 7 11.73 -1.95 -5.58
C SER A 7 11.02 -0.78 -4.89
N VAL A 8 10.37 0.08 -5.67
CA VAL A 8 9.60 1.23 -5.16
C VAL A 8 8.44 0.77 -4.28
N ILE A 9 7.81 -0.36 -4.64
CA ILE A 9 6.72 -0.96 -3.87
C ILE A 9 7.27 -1.48 -2.54
N PHE A 10 8.39 -2.21 -2.54
CA PHE A 10 8.99 -2.70 -1.30
C PHE A 10 9.44 -1.57 -0.38
N ASP A 11 10.06 -0.52 -0.92
CA ASP A 11 10.46 0.66 -0.15
C ASP A 11 9.25 1.40 0.45
N SER A 12 8.12 1.39 -0.26
CA SER A 12 6.87 1.95 0.23
C SER A 12 6.20 1.06 1.28
N ALA A 13 6.24 -0.25 1.09
CA ALA A 13 5.69 -1.24 2.04
C ALA A 13 6.39 -1.21 3.39
N ILE A 14 7.70 -0.91 3.42
CA ILE A 14 8.46 -0.72 4.66
C ILE A 14 7.93 0.50 5.47
N LYS A 15 7.37 1.51 4.81
CA LYS A 15 6.80 2.70 5.46
C LYS A 15 5.39 2.46 6.02
N VAL A 16 4.76 1.34 5.67
CA VAL A 16 3.44 0.94 6.21
C VAL A 16 3.66 0.23 7.54
N ASP A 17 3.72 1.00 8.63
CA ASP A 17 4.10 0.53 9.97
C ASP A 17 2.90 0.15 10.88
N TRP A 18 1.68 0.53 10.48
CA TRP A 18 0.46 0.37 11.27
C TRP A 18 -0.17 -1.04 11.20
N THR A 19 0.23 -1.88 10.26
CA THR A 19 -0.18 -3.30 10.17
C THR A 19 1.04 -4.20 10.20
N ARG A 20 0.88 -5.40 10.79
CA ARG A 20 1.90 -6.46 10.77
C ARG A 20 1.73 -7.42 9.60
N ASP A 21 0.59 -7.34 8.88
CA ASP A 21 0.33 -8.18 7.72
C ASP A 21 1.16 -7.69 6.53
N VAL A 22 2.03 -8.55 6.01
CA VAL A 22 2.91 -8.22 4.89
C VAL A 22 2.14 -8.00 3.58
N PHE A 23 0.98 -8.64 3.41
CA PHE A 23 0.15 -8.47 2.22
C PHE A 23 -0.60 -7.15 2.25
N ASP A 24 -1.13 -6.72 3.40
CA ASP A 24 -1.71 -5.38 3.54
C ASP A 24 -0.70 -4.30 3.16
N ARG A 25 0.55 -4.45 3.65
CA ARG A 25 1.63 -3.51 3.33
C ARG A 25 1.91 -3.45 1.84
N LEU A 26 1.96 -4.60 1.16
CA LEU A 26 2.22 -4.66 -0.28
C LEU A 26 1.07 -4.09 -1.11
N ILE A 27 -0.18 -4.41 -0.75
CA ILE A 27 -1.37 -3.91 -1.45
C ILE A 27 -1.47 -2.38 -1.33
N VAL A 28 -1.29 -1.85 -0.11
CA VAL A 28 -1.30 -0.41 0.13
C VAL A 28 -0.11 0.27 -0.56
N ALA A 29 1.07 -0.33 -0.51
CA ALA A 29 2.25 0.20 -1.18
C ALA A 29 2.09 0.28 -2.71
N GLN A 30 1.49 -0.74 -3.33
CA GLN A 30 1.16 -0.69 -4.76
C GLN A 30 0.19 0.46 -5.06
N ALA A 31 -0.91 0.57 -4.30
CA ALA A 31 -1.87 1.66 -4.49
C ALA A 31 -1.25 3.05 -4.28
N MET A 32 -0.33 3.18 -3.32
CA MET A 32 0.45 4.40 -3.10
C MET A 32 1.36 4.73 -4.29
N ALA A 33 2.08 3.75 -4.83
CA ALA A 33 2.98 3.91 -5.97
C ALA A 33 2.21 4.39 -7.23
N ASP A 34 1.05 3.78 -7.48
CA ASP A 34 0.18 4.11 -8.61
C ASP A 34 -0.70 5.34 -8.36
N LYS A 35 -0.68 5.88 -7.12
CA LYS A 35 -1.59 6.92 -6.65
C LYS A 35 -3.07 6.55 -6.84
N ALA A 36 -3.39 5.26 -6.83
CA ALA A 36 -4.70 4.71 -7.11
C ALA A 36 -5.61 4.72 -5.88
N GLU A 37 -6.92 4.66 -6.13
CA GLU A 37 -7.92 4.30 -5.12
C GLU A 37 -7.83 2.80 -4.83
N LEU A 38 -7.95 2.41 -3.55
CA LEU A 38 -7.93 1.03 -3.12
C LEU A 38 -9.31 0.62 -2.63
N ILE A 39 -10.02 -0.18 -3.43
CA ILE A 39 -11.32 -0.73 -3.03
C ILE A 39 -11.08 -1.85 -2.00
N THR A 40 -11.57 -1.69 -0.77
CA THR A 40 -11.39 -2.68 0.31
C THR A 40 -12.42 -2.56 1.43
N LYS A 41 -12.85 -3.69 1.99
CA LYS A 41 -13.73 -3.73 3.18
C LYS A 41 -12.95 -3.52 4.47
N ASP A 42 -11.64 -3.62 4.39
CA ASP A 42 -10.80 -3.67 5.56
C ASP A 42 -10.83 -2.31 6.27
N GLY A 43 -11.43 -2.30 7.47
CA GLY A 43 -11.57 -1.08 8.27
C GLY A 43 -10.24 -0.49 8.73
N ASN A 44 -9.20 -1.31 8.86
CA ASN A 44 -7.86 -0.86 9.21
C ASN A 44 -7.21 -0.16 8.01
N ILE A 45 -7.30 -0.74 6.80
CA ILE A 45 -6.83 -0.08 5.58
C ILE A 45 -7.61 1.23 5.34
N LEU A 46 -8.94 1.22 5.46
CA LEU A 46 -9.78 2.42 5.32
C LEU A 46 -9.39 3.55 6.28
N LYS A 47 -8.96 3.19 7.51
CA LYS A 47 -8.53 4.15 8.53
C LYS A 47 -7.15 4.74 8.23
N HIS A 48 -6.26 3.98 7.60
CA HIS A 48 -4.84 4.34 7.47
C HIS A 48 -4.40 4.75 6.05
N TYR A 49 -5.13 4.35 5.01
CA TYR A 49 -4.89 4.77 3.63
C TYR A 49 -6.01 5.67 3.13
N ASN A 50 -5.71 6.96 2.94
CA ASN A 50 -6.69 8.00 2.64
C ASN A 50 -7.42 7.87 1.29
N LYS A 51 -6.89 7.06 0.36
CA LYS A 51 -7.53 6.75 -0.93
C LYS A 51 -8.21 5.37 -0.91
N ALA A 52 -8.31 4.73 0.24
CA ALA A 52 -9.12 3.53 0.37
C ALA A 52 -10.60 3.90 0.35
N VAL A 53 -11.39 3.13 -0.41
CA VAL A 53 -12.84 3.30 -0.57
C VAL A 53 -13.55 1.96 -0.40
N TRP A 54 -14.85 2.00 -0.07
CA TRP A 54 -15.69 0.81 0.06
C TRP A 54 -16.86 0.81 -0.91
#